data_AF-A0A832CAN0-F1
#
_entry.id   AF-A0A832CAN0-F1
#
_cell.length_a   1.000
_cell.length_b   1.000
_cell.length_c   1.000
_cell.angle_alpha   90.00
_cell.angle_beta   90.00
_cell.angle_gamma   90.00
#
_symmetry.space_group_name_H-M   'P 1'
#
loop_
_entity.id
_entity.type
_entity.pdbx_description
1 polymer ?
#
loop_
_entity_poly.entity_id
_entity_poly.type
_entity_poly.pdbx_seq_one_letter_code
_entity_poly.pdbx_strand_id
1 'polypeptide(L)' 'MSVVEVTVKSQKGKCAFGHKVGDKIVFDGKSVKGDICYSALMVLLPKVYAMRYGVEFPWA' A
#
# COMPACT_ATOMS: atom_id res chain seq x y z
N MET A 1 6.11 12.07 -11.48
CA MET A 1 6.24 11.18 -10.30
C MET A 1 5.43 9.93 -10.59
N SER A 2 6.01 8.76 -10.39
CA SER A 2 5.35 7.46 -10.60
C SER A 2 4.23 7.25 -9.57
N VAL A 3 3.13 6.65 -10.00
CA VAL A 3 2.01 6.26 -9.14
C VAL A 3 2.23 4.81 -8.69
N VAL A 4 2.02 4.54 -7.40
CA VAL A 4 2.11 3.19 -6.83
C VAL A 4 0.76 2.82 -6.26
N GLU A 5 0.18 1.73 -6.76
CA GLU A 5 -1.07 1.15 -6.26
C GLU A 5 -0.75 -0.06 -5.37
N VAL A 6 -1.35 -0.09 -4.17
CA VAL A 6 -1.27 -1.22 -3.24
C VAL A 6 -2.66 -1.83 -3.14
N THR A 7 -2.75 -3.15 -3.33
CA THR A 7 -4.02 -3.90 -3.22
C THR A 7 -3.92 -4.94 -2.11
N VAL A 8 -4.95 -5.05 -1.27
CA VAL A 8 -5.05 -6.12 -0.29
C VAL A 8 -5.32 -7.44 -1.03
N LYS A 9 -4.28 -8.26 -1.21
CA LYS A 9 -4.38 -9.54 -1.94
C LYS A 9 -5.01 -10.67 -1.13
N SER A 10 -4.89 -10.65 0.20
CA SER A 10 -5.42 -11.70 1.06
C SER A 10 -5.69 -11.18 2.48
N GLN A 11 -6.58 -11.87 3.20
CA GLN A 11 -6.88 -11.59 4.60
C GLN A 11 -7.04 -12.92 5.33
N LYS A 12 -6.34 -13.07 6.46
CA LYS A 12 -6.57 -14.15 7.42
C LYS A 12 -7.29 -13.58 8.64
N GLY A 13 -8.39 -14.19 9.03
CA GLY A 13 -9.24 -13.67 10.10
C GLY A 13 -9.85 -12.31 9.73
N LYS A 14 -9.86 -11.36 10.68
CA LYS A 14 -10.47 -10.04 10.52
C LYS A 14 -9.44 -8.93 10.78
N CYS A 15 -9.34 -7.96 9.88
CA CYS A 15 -8.59 -6.73 10.13
C CYS A 15 -9.39 -5.81 11.06
N ALA A 16 -8.81 -5.42 12.21
CA ALA A 16 -9.45 -4.52 13.16
C ALA A 16 -9.73 -3.12 12.60
N PHE A 17 -8.90 -2.65 11.67
CA PHE A 17 -9.10 -1.38 10.97
C PHE A 17 -10.23 -1.44 9.93
N GLY A 18 -10.58 -2.64 9.46
CA GLY A 18 -11.69 -2.85 8.52
C GLY A 18 -11.30 -3.13 7.08
N HIS A 19 -10.00 -3.26 6.76
CA HIS A 19 -9.57 -3.63 5.41
C HIS A 19 -10.18 -4.95 4.92
N LYS A 20 -10.44 -5.04 3.63
CA LYS A 20 -10.96 -6.22 2.92
C LYS A 20 -10.10 -6.54 1.70
N VAL A 21 -10.17 -7.79 1.24
CA VAL A 21 -9.51 -8.21 -0.01
C VAL A 21 -10.07 -7.39 -1.17
N GLY A 22 -9.17 -6.85 -1.99
CA GLY A 22 -9.53 -5.97 -3.11
C GLY A 22 -9.49 -4.47 -2.78
N ASP A 23 -9.38 -4.07 -1.50
CA ASP A 23 -9.16 -2.66 -1.16
C ASP A 23 -7.89 -2.14 -1.83
N LYS A 24 -7.99 -0.92 -2.35
CA LYS A 24 -6.91 -0.25 -3.08
C LYS A 24 -6.49 1.03 -2.38
N ILE A 25 -5.17 1.21 -2.29
CA ILE A 25 -4.56 2.43 -1.77
C ILE A 25 -3.61 2.96 -2.85
N VAL A 26 -3.79 4.22 -3.24
CA VAL A 26 -3.01 4.86 -4.29
C VAL A 26 -2.10 5.91 -3.67
N PHE A 27 -0.80 5.75 -3.90
CA PHE A 27 0.20 6.75 -3.60
C PHE A 27 0.50 7.49 -4.90
N ASP A 28 0.21 8.79 -4.97
CA ASP A 28 0.48 9.61 -6.19
C ASP A 28 1.69 10.57 -6.06
N GLY A 29 2.30 10.61 -4.86
CA GLY A 29 3.49 11.41 -4.56
C GLY A 29 3.18 12.76 -3.93
N LYS A 30 1.90 13.14 -3.88
CA LYS A 30 1.39 14.30 -3.14
C LYS A 30 0.43 13.89 -2.03
N SER A 31 -0.33 12.83 -2.26
CA SER A 31 -1.36 12.33 -1.37
C SER A 31 -1.38 10.80 -1.34
N VAL A 32 -2.03 10.27 -0.29
CA VAL A 32 -2.40 8.86 -0.18
C VAL A 32 -3.93 8.81 -0.30
N LYS A 33 -4.44 8.07 -1.28
CA LYS A 33 -5.88 7.94 -1.54
C LYS A 33 -6.34 6.54 -1.17
N GLY A 34 -7.46 6.46 -0.46
CA GLY A 34 -7.97 5.23 0.14
C GLY A 34 -7.68 5.17 1.63
N ASP A 35 -8.40 4.30 2.33
CA ASP A 35 -8.22 4.11 3.76
C ASP A 35 -6.94 3.31 4.03
N ILE A 36 -6.17 3.70 5.04
CA ILE A 36 -4.98 2.97 5.47
C ILE A 36 -4.72 3.23 6.96
N CYS A 37 -4.42 2.20 7.73
CA CYS A 37 -4.03 2.36 9.14
C CYS A 37 -2.56 2.80 9.26
N TYR A 38 -2.21 3.46 10.37
CA TYR A 38 -0.83 3.88 10.63
C TYR A 38 0.17 2.71 10.59
N SER A 39 -0.21 1.53 11.11
CA SER A 39 0.64 0.34 11.09
C SER A 39 0.93 -0.16 9.68
N ALA A 40 -0.04 -0.09 8.75
CA ALA A 40 0.20 -0.45 7.36
C ALA A 40 1.03 0.65 6.65
N LEU A 41 0.72 1.91 6.90
CA LEU A 41 1.41 3.05 6.30
C LEU A 41 2.91 3.04 6.63
N MET A 42 3.29 2.86 7.90
CA MET A 42 4.70 2.87 8.32
C MET A 42 5.53 1.77 7.63
N VAL A 43 4.94 0.62 7.34
CA VAL A 43 5.62 -0.53 6.73
C VAL A 43 5.66 -0.41 5.20
N LEU A 44 4.63 0.17 4.59
CA LEU A 44 4.52 0.31 3.14
C LEU A 44 5.33 1.50 2.61
N LEU A 45 5.44 2.60 3.36
CA LEU A 45 6.03 3.84 2.86
C LEU A 45 7.47 3.67 2.32
N PRO A 46 8.39 2.93 2.96
CA PRO A 46 9.74 2.72 2.42
C PRO A 46 9.74 1.95 1.10
N LYS A 47 8.87 0.95 0.95
CA LYS A 47 8.74 0.16 -0.29
C LYS A 47 8.14 0.99 -1.41
N VAL A 48 7.09 1.75 -1.11
CA VAL A 48 6.48 2.71 -2.04
C VAL A 48 7.51 3.73 -2.51
N TYR A 49 8.31 4.26 -1.59
CA TYR A 49 9.40 5.17 -1.92
C TYR A 49 10.41 4.52 -2.86
N ALA A 50 10.92 3.33 -2.54
CA ALA A 50 11.84 2.60 -3.42
C ALA A 50 11.26 2.35 -4.83
N MET A 51 10.01 1.87 -4.91
CA MET A 51 9.32 1.63 -6.18
C MET A 51 9.16 2.90 -7.02
N ARG A 52 9.01 4.07 -6.38
CA ARG A 52 8.95 5.34 -7.10
C ARG A 52 10.23 5.67 -7.86
N TYR A 53 11.37 5.20 -7.35
CA TYR A 53 12.69 5.38 -7.95
C TYR A 53 13.12 4.19 -8.82
N GLY A 54 12.18 3.33 -9.23
CA GLY A 54 12.43 2.24 -10.17
C GLY A 54 12.90 0.93 -9.54
N VAL A 55 12.81 0.78 -8.23
CA VAL A 55 13.09 -0.51 -7.57
C VAL A 55 11.92 -1.46 -7.77
N GLU A 56 12.18 -2.65 -8.29
CA GLU A 56 11.20 -3.72 -8.38
C GLU A 56 11.46 -4.78 -7.29
N PHE A 57 10.39 -5.23 -6.64
CA PHE A 57 10.45 -6.29 -5.64
C PHE A 57 9.84 -7.58 -6.23
N PRO A 58 10.61 -8.66 -6.43
CA PRO A 58 10.13 -9.85 -7.13
C PRO A 58 9.09 -10.67 -6.34
N TRP A 59 8.82 -10.32 -5.09
CA TRP A 59 7.83 -10.96 -4.21
C TRP A 59 6.61 -10.08 -3.90
N ALA A 60 6.45 -8.95 -4.61
CA ALA A 60 5.38 -7.98 -4.37
C ALA A 60 3.98 -8.44 -4.81
#